data_AF-A0A2Z2NWK5-F1
#
_entry.id   AF-A0A2Z2NWK5-F1
#
_cell.length_a   1.000
_cell.length_b   1.000
_cell.length_c   1.000
_cell.angle_alpha   90.00
_cell.angle_beta   90.00
_cell.angle_gamma   90.00
#
_symmetry.space_group_name_H-M   'P 1'
#
loop_
_entity.id
_entity.type
_entity.pdbx_description
1 polymer ?
#
loop_
_entity_poly.entity_id
_entity_poly.type
_entity_poly.pdbx_seq_one_letter_code
_entity_poly.pdbx_strand_id
1 'polypeptide(L)'
;MNSPNLAIGDGALGFWAAVDQIYPDTRQQRCWVHKTANVLNKLPKSSQPKAKKRLQDIWMAETKADAVKAFDLFIETYADKYPKVAQCLLKDQLELLTFYDFPAKHWQSIRTTNPIESTFATIRHRTKRSKGCLSRDTMLHMMFKLGLCAEKRWRRLRGFDYLAKVITGIKFNDGVEVQEINQKVA
;
A
#
# COMPACT_ATOMS: atom_id res chain seq x y z
N MET A 1 18.49 14.37 -7.90
CA MET A 1 17.05 14.04 -7.88
C MET A 1 16.69 13.72 -6.44
N ASN A 2 15.61 14.26 -5.89
CA ASN A 2 15.15 13.86 -4.56
C ASN A 2 14.43 12.51 -4.70
N SER A 3 14.96 11.47 -4.05
CA SER A 3 14.34 10.14 -4.03
C SER A 3 13.01 10.17 -3.26
N PRO A 4 11.95 9.50 -3.74
CA PRO A 4 10.75 9.30 -2.93
C PRO A 4 11.06 8.57 -1.62
N ASN A 5 10.46 8.98 -0.51
CA ASN A 5 10.65 8.26 0.76
C ASN A 5 9.90 6.91 0.81
N LEU A 6 8.89 6.72 -0.04
CA LEU A 6 8.07 5.52 -0.12
C LEU A 6 7.54 5.30 -1.54
N ALA A 7 7.69 4.07 -2.04
CA ALA A 7 6.97 3.59 -3.22
C ALA A 7 6.02 2.47 -2.81
N ILE A 8 4.75 2.56 -3.24
CA ILE A 8 3.73 1.54 -2.95
C ILE A 8 3.27 0.92 -4.25
N GLY A 9 3.41 -0.39 -4.38
CA GLY A 9 3.11 -1.10 -5.62
C GLY A 9 2.52 -2.49 -5.40
N ASP A 10 2.03 -3.09 -6.48
CA ASP A 10 1.68 -4.51 -6.51
C ASP A 10 2.96 -5.36 -6.67
N GLY A 11 2.85 -6.59 -7.19
CA GLY A 11 4.00 -7.47 -7.41
C GLY A 11 4.72 -7.30 -8.74
N ALA A 12 4.52 -6.19 -9.47
CA ALA A 12 5.13 -5.99 -10.77
C ALA A 12 6.67 -5.90 -10.69
N LEU A 13 7.37 -6.93 -11.17
CA LEU A 13 8.83 -7.05 -11.07
C LEU A 13 9.58 -5.90 -11.77
N GLY A 14 9.10 -5.46 -12.94
CA GLY A 14 9.74 -4.38 -13.69
C GLY A 14 9.68 -3.01 -12.99
N PHE A 15 8.62 -2.76 -12.22
CA PHE A 15 8.51 -1.53 -11.43
C PHE A 15 9.54 -1.51 -10.31
N TRP A 16 9.65 -2.60 -9.54
CA TRP A 16 10.59 -2.69 -8.43
C TRP A 16 12.04 -2.67 -8.89
N ALA A 17 12.39 -3.37 -9.97
CA ALA A 17 13.72 -3.32 -10.56
C ALA A 17 14.12 -1.88 -10.96
N ALA A 18 13.18 -1.11 -11.52
CA ALA A 18 13.43 0.29 -11.88
C ALA A 18 13.56 1.21 -10.64
N VAL A 19 12.76 0.97 -9.59
CA VAL A 19 12.88 1.71 -8.33
C VAL A 19 14.25 1.45 -7.69
N ASP A 20 14.69 0.19 -7.62
CA ASP A 20 15.99 -0.16 -7.05
C ASP A 20 17.16 0.45 -7.83
N GLN A 21 17.04 0.54 -9.16
CA GLN A 21 18.07 1.13 -10.01
C GLN A 21 18.15 2.65 -9.91
N ILE A 22 17.01 3.35 -9.83
CA ILE A 22 16.93 4.82 -9.93
C ILE A 22 16.88 5.48 -8.55
N TYR A 23 16.25 4.84 -7.57
CA TYR A 23 16.02 5.35 -6.22
C TYR A 23 16.30 4.28 -5.16
N PRO A 24 17.56 3.87 -4.96
CA PRO A 24 17.92 2.76 -4.06
C PRO A 24 17.54 3.01 -2.59
N ASP A 25 17.44 4.28 -2.18
CA ASP A 25 17.03 4.66 -0.82
C ASP A 25 15.50 4.68 -0.61
N THR A 26 14.71 4.51 -1.69
CA THR A 26 13.24 4.51 -1.59
C THR A 26 12.77 3.24 -0.91
N ARG A 27 12.10 3.40 0.23
CA ARG A 27 11.44 2.27 0.90
C ARG A 27 10.34 1.69 0.00
N GLN A 28 10.34 0.37 -0.13
CA GLN A 28 9.32 -0.35 -0.87
C GLN A 28 8.20 -0.80 0.07
N GLN A 29 6.95 -0.62 -0.37
CA GLN A 29 5.79 -1.19 0.29
C GLN A 29 4.90 -1.95 -0.69
N ARG A 30 4.46 -3.14 -0.28
CA ARG A 30 3.50 -3.93 -1.06
C ARG A 30 2.07 -3.52 -0.72
N CYS A 31 1.25 -3.41 -1.76
CA CYS A 31 -0.14 -2.97 -1.62
C CYS A 31 -1.00 -4.04 -0.93
N TRP A 32 -1.58 -3.69 0.22
CA TRP A 32 -2.46 -4.58 0.99
C TRP A 32 -3.71 -5.03 0.23
N VAL A 33 -4.26 -4.18 -0.64
CA VAL A 33 -5.45 -4.53 -1.46
C VAL A 33 -5.11 -5.66 -2.43
N HIS A 34 -4.02 -5.52 -3.19
CA HIS A 34 -3.57 -6.55 -4.13
C HIS A 34 -3.08 -7.80 -3.40
N LYS A 35 -2.35 -7.65 -2.29
CA LYS A 35 -1.91 -8.79 -1.47
C LYS A 35 -3.12 -9.58 -0.95
N THR A 36 -4.13 -8.90 -0.42
CA THR A 36 -5.35 -9.54 0.07
C THR A 36 -6.03 -10.34 -1.06
N ALA A 37 -6.20 -9.75 -2.24
CA ALA A 37 -6.76 -10.46 -3.39
C ALA A 37 -5.93 -11.70 -3.78
N ASN A 38 -4.61 -11.58 -3.82
CA ASN A 38 -3.70 -12.67 -4.15
C ASN A 38 -3.74 -13.82 -3.14
N VAL A 39 -3.95 -13.52 -1.86
CA VAL A 39 -4.11 -14.52 -0.80
C VAL A 39 -5.48 -15.19 -0.91
N LEU A 40 -6.56 -14.41 -1.05
CA LEU A 40 -7.92 -14.95 -1.16
C LEU A 40 -8.12 -15.84 -2.39
N ASN A 41 -7.48 -15.53 -3.51
CA ASN A 41 -7.50 -16.35 -4.73
C ASN A 41 -6.90 -17.75 -4.54
N LYS A 42 -6.16 -17.99 -3.46
CA LYS A 42 -5.59 -19.30 -3.10
C LYS A 42 -6.44 -20.06 -2.07
N LEU A 43 -7.60 -19.52 -1.71
CA LEU A 43 -8.53 -20.10 -0.76
C LEU A 43 -9.88 -20.46 -1.41
N PRO A 44 -10.55 -21.54 -0.95
CA PRO A 44 -11.94 -21.80 -1.30
C PRO A 44 -12.84 -20.62 -0.92
N LYS A 45 -13.84 -20.31 -1.76
CA LYS A 45 -14.76 -19.17 -1.57
C LYS A 45 -15.41 -19.16 -0.17
N SER A 46 -15.74 -20.33 0.37
CA SER A 46 -16.32 -20.47 1.72
C SER A 46 -15.41 -19.97 2.85
N SER A 47 -14.09 -20.03 2.67
CA SER A 47 -13.10 -19.61 3.67
C SER A 47 -12.67 -18.15 3.53
N GLN A 48 -12.94 -17.52 2.38
CA GLN A 48 -12.46 -16.17 2.06
C GLN A 48 -12.99 -15.07 3.01
N PRO A 49 -14.25 -15.05 3.47
CA PRO A 49 -14.72 -14.00 4.38
C PRO A 49 -13.93 -13.97 5.69
N LYS A 50 -13.68 -15.14 6.30
CA LYS A 50 -12.91 -15.26 7.54
C LYS A 50 -11.44 -14.87 7.34
N ALA A 51 -10.83 -15.33 6.25
CA ALA A 51 -9.45 -14.98 5.92
C ALA A 51 -9.27 -13.49 5.65
N LYS A 52 -10.23 -12.86 4.95
CA LYS A 52 -10.21 -11.42 4.68
C LYS A 52 -10.25 -10.60 5.97
N LYS A 53 -11.08 -10.99 6.94
CA LYS A 53 -11.13 -10.34 8.25
C LYS A 53 -9.79 -10.47 8.98
N ARG A 54 -9.22 -11.68 9.05
CA ARG A 54 -7.90 -11.90 9.67
C ARG A 54 -6.77 -11.11 8.99
N LEU A 55 -6.78 -11.01 7.66
CA LEU A 55 -5.82 -10.15 6.94
C LEU A 55 -6.01 -8.68 7.31
N GLN A 56 -7.26 -8.23 7.47
CA GLN A 56 -7.57 -6.88 7.93
C GLN A 56 -7.06 -6.61 9.33
N ASP A 57 -7.18 -7.57 10.25
CA ASP A 57 -6.68 -7.46 11.61
C ASP A 57 -5.16 -7.18 11.63
N ILE A 58 -4.39 -7.74 10.69
CA ILE A 58 -2.95 -7.49 10.56
C ILE A 58 -2.67 -6.02 10.27
N TRP A 59 -3.19 -5.51 9.14
CA TRP A 59 -2.80 -4.17 8.70
C TRP A 59 -3.55 -3.07 9.41
N MET A 60 -4.61 -3.37 10.17
CA MET A 60 -5.31 -2.42 11.04
C MET A 60 -4.76 -2.39 12.47
N ALA A 61 -3.84 -3.28 12.84
CA ALA A 61 -3.24 -3.30 14.17
C ALA A 61 -2.60 -1.94 14.53
N GLU A 62 -2.64 -1.60 15.83
CA GLU A 62 -2.15 -0.31 16.33
C GLU A 62 -0.63 -0.21 16.27
N THR A 63 0.07 -1.32 16.47
CA THR A 63 1.54 -1.41 16.45
C THR A 63 2.03 -2.46 15.46
N LYS A 64 3.26 -2.31 14.98
CA LYS A 64 3.95 -3.28 14.14
C LYS A 64 4.11 -4.62 14.88
N ALA A 65 4.34 -4.59 16.18
CA ALA A 65 4.45 -5.81 16.99
C ALA A 65 3.13 -6.59 17.01
N ASP A 66 1.99 -5.91 17.16
CA ASP A 66 0.69 -6.58 17.14
C ASP A 66 0.29 -7.02 15.73
N ALA A 67 0.70 -6.28 14.70
CA ALA A 67 0.57 -6.72 13.31
C ALA A 67 1.33 -8.02 13.06
N VAL A 68 2.57 -8.16 13.58
CA VAL A 68 3.36 -9.38 13.47
C VAL A 68 2.68 -10.54 14.20
N LYS A 69 2.18 -10.35 15.43
CA LYS A 69 1.42 -11.40 16.14
C LYS A 69 0.18 -11.85 15.34
N ALA A 70 -0.58 -10.90 14.78
CA ALA A 70 -1.74 -11.21 13.95
C ALA A 70 -1.35 -11.94 12.66
N PHE A 71 -0.18 -11.60 12.10
CA PHE A 71 0.40 -12.25 10.93
C PHE A 71 0.77 -13.71 11.25
N ASP A 72 1.48 -13.94 12.35
CA ASP A 72 1.89 -15.29 12.78
C ASP A 72 0.67 -16.17 13.03
N LEU A 73 -0.35 -15.64 13.70
CA LEU A 73 -1.62 -16.33 13.90
C LEU A 73 -2.32 -16.67 12.56
N PHE A 74 -2.24 -15.79 11.57
CA PHE A 74 -2.76 -16.09 10.23
C PHE A 74 -2.00 -17.25 9.60
N ILE A 75 -0.67 -17.26 9.70
CA ILE A 75 0.16 -18.35 9.17
C ILE A 75 -0.20 -19.66 9.86
N GLU A 76 -0.21 -19.71 11.19
CA GLU A 76 -0.58 -20.89 11.97
C GLU A 76 -1.98 -21.42 11.58
N THR A 77 -2.95 -20.52 11.40
CA THR A 77 -4.34 -20.91 11.06
C THR A 77 -4.45 -21.57 9.67
N TYR A 78 -3.62 -21.19 8.70
CA TYR A 78 -3.81 -21.56 7.29
C TYR A 78 -2.66 -22.38 6.69
N ALA A 79 -1.48 -22.44 7.31
CA ALA A 79 -0.29 -23.08 6.73
C ALA A 79 -0.50 -24.58 6.49
N ASP A 80 -1.05 -25.32 7.45
CA ASP A 80 -1.22 -26.77 7.36
C ASP A 80 -2.14 -27.18 6.21
N LYS A 81 -3.28 -26.49 6.08
CA LYS A 81 -4.30 -26.82 5.08
C LYS A 81 -4.05 -26.13 3.73
N TYR A 82 -3.46 -24.94 3.74
CA TYR A 82 -3.28 -24.10 2.55
C TYR A 82 -1.86 -23.47 2.54
N PRO A 83 -0.79 -24.26 2.37
CA PRO A 83 0.58 -23.76 2.45
C PRO A 83 0.88 -22.64 1.45
N LYS A 84 0.25 -22.65 0.26
CA LYS A 84 0.38 -21.59 -0.75
C LYS A 84 -0.16 -20.23 -0.27
N VAL A 85 -1.14 -20.21 0.63
CA VAL A 85 -1.70 -18.99 1.23
C VAL A 85 -0.66 -18.38 2.17
N ALA A 86 -0.11 -19.20 3.07
CA ALA A 86 0.94 -18.80 3.99
C ALA A 86 2.18 -18.27 3.26
N GLN A 87 2.72 -19.04 2.29
CA GLN A 87 3.86 -18.63 1.47
C GLN A 87 3.60 -17.32 0.72
N CYS A 88 2.38 -17.17 0.16
CA CYS A 88 1.99 -15.95 -0.55
C CYS A 88 2.02 -14.73 0.37
N LEU A 89 1.63 -14.86 1.63
CA LEU A 89 1.65 -13.75 2.58
C LEU A 89 3.08 -13.49 3.10
N LEU A 90 3.78 -14.54 3.56
CA LEU A 90 5.14 -14.50 4.11
C LEU A 90 6.15 -13.81 3.18
N LYS A 91 6.05 -14.05 1.87
CA LYS A 91 6.99 -13.51 0.87
C LYS A 91 7.22 -12.00 1.00
N ASP A 92 6.18 -11.24 1.36
CA ASP A 92 6.24 -9.77 1.37
C ASP A 92 6.01 -9.20 2.79
N GLN A 93 6.30 -9.95 3.86
CA GLN A 93 5.94 -9.55 5.24
C GLN A 93 6.53 -8.19 5.63
N LEU A 94 7.82 -7.97 5.36
CA LEU A 94 8.51 -6.73 5.74
C LEU A 94 7.94 -5.54 4.97
N GLU A 95 7.79 -5.68 3.65
CA GLU A 95 7.29 -4.64 2.76
C GLU A 95 5.80 -4.36 2.98
N LEU A 96 5.02 -5.30 3.52
CA LEU A 96 3.63 -5.04 3.88
C LEU A 96 3.50 -4.16 5.14
N LEU A 97 4.49 -4.18 6.02
CA LEU A 97 4.47 -3.48 7.32
C LEU A 97 5.30 -2.18 7.32
N THR A 98 5.90 -1.78 6.19
CA THR A 98 6.70 -0.57 6.06
C THR A 98 5.97 0.71 6.45
N PHE A 99 4.64 0.75 6.33
CA PHE A 99 3.86 1.93 6.70
C PHE A 99 3.97 2.31 8.18
N TYR A 100 4.31 1.38 9.08
CA TYR A 100 4.50 1.69 10.51
C TYR A 100 5.67 2.66 10.76
N ASP A 101 6.61 2.77 9.81
CA ASP A 101 7.75 3.70 9.86
C ASP A 101 7.37 5.11 9.35
N PHE A 102 6.08 5.38 9.12
CA PHE A 102 5.52 6.66 8.67
C PHE A 102 4.46 7.16 9.66
N PRO A 103 4.15 8.48 9.70
CA PRO A 103 3.17 9.04 10.63
C PRO A 103 1.83 8.29 10.61
N ALA A 104 1.27 8.00 11.79
CA ALA A 104 0.00 7.28 11.90
C ALA A 104 -1.15 7.96 11.14
N LYS A 105 -1.10 9.30 11.04
CA LYS A 105 -2.05 10.11 10.26
C LYS A 105 -2.06 9.78 8.77
N HIS A 106 -0.96 9.26 8.22
CA HIS A 106 -0.82 8.91 6.80
C HIS A 106 -1.28 7.49 6.50
N TRP A 107 -1.32 6.60 7.50
CA TRP A 107 -1.55 5.16 7.31
C TRP A 107 -2.81 4.82 6.52
N GLN A 108 -3.89 5.58 6.69
CA GLN A 108 -5.11 5.32 5.91
C GLN A 108 -4.91 5.54 4.42
N SER A 109 -4.15 6.57 4.03
CA SER A 109 -3.82 6.84 2.64
C SER A 109 -2.80 5.84 2.10
N ILE A 110 -1.87 5.38 2.94
CA ILE A 110 -0.81 4.42 2.57
C ILE A 110 -1.34 2.99 2.43
N ARG A 111 -2.26 2.54 3.31
CA ARG A 111 -2.78 1.16 3.33
C ARG A 111 -3.91 0.92 2.33
N THR A 112 -4.51 1.97 1.77
CA THR A 112 -5.67 1.86 0.87
C THR A 112 -5.32 2.33 -0.54
N THR A 113 -6.04 1.80 -1.54
CA THR A 113 -5.87 2.22 -2.93
C THR A 113 -6.81 3.37 -3.32
N ASN A 114 -7.61 3.90 -2.38
CA ASN A 114 -8.59 4.94 -2.67
C ASN A 114 -8.01 6.18 -3.40
N PRO A 115 -6.81 6.69 -3.07
CA PRO A 115 -6.22 7.82 -3.81
C PRO A 115 -6.06 7.55 -5.32
N ILE A 116 -5.77 6.30 -5.69
CA ILE A 116 -5.62 5.87 -7.08
C ILE A 116 -6.98 5.49 -7.66
N GLU A 117 -7.73 4.62 -6.97
CA GLU A 117 -8.99 4.07 -7.45
C GLU A 117 -10.07 5.15 -7.69
N SER A 118 -10.15 6.16 -6.81
CA SER A 118 -11.10 7.26 -6.98
C SER A 118 -10.77 8.12 -8.21
N THR A 119 -9.48 8.37 -8.45
CA THR A 119 -8.98 9.12 -9.61
C THR A 119 -9.26 8.38 -10.91
N PHE A 120 -9.00 7.07 -10.95
CA PHE A 120 -9.17 6.26 -12.17
C PHE A 120 -10.61 5.72 -12.37
N ALA A 121 -11.51 5.87 -11.40
CA ALA A 121 -12.88 5.36 -11.50
C ALA A 121 -13.62 5.86 -12.74
N THR A 122 -13.60 7.17 -13.00
CA THR A 122 -14.28 7.76 -14.17
C THR A 122 -13.63 7.32 -15.48
N ILE A 123 -12.29 7.23 -15.51
CA ILE A 123 -11.54 6.76 -16.67
C ILE A 123 -11.96 5.33 -17.04
N ARG A 124 -11.97 4.41 -16.07
CA ARG A 124 -12.39 3.02 -16.31
C ARG A 124 -13.85 2.93 -16.72
N HIS A 125 -14.73 3.71 -16.09
CA HIS A 125 -16.14 3.74 -16.46
C HIS A 125 -16.33 4.16 -17.92
N ARG A 126 -15.68 5.25 -18.36
CA ARG A 126 -15.77 5.74 -19.75
C ARG A 126 -15.12 4.79 -20.74
N THR A 127 -13.98 4.20 -20.38
CA THR A 127 -13.31 3.17 -21.19
C THR A 127 -14.23 1.96 -21.40
N LYS A 128 -14.87 1.44 -20.35
CA LYS A 128 -15.85 0.34 -20.47
C LYS A 128 -17.06 0.72 -21.33
N ARG A 129 -17.56 1.95 -21.20
CA ARG A 129 -18.70 2.44 -22.01
C ARG A 129 -18.35 2.64 -23.49
N SER A 130 -17.08 2.92 -23.81
CA SER A 130 -16.62 3.08 -25.19
C SER A 130 -16.59 1.77 -25.98
N LYS A 131 -16.68 0.60 -25.32
CA LYS A 131 -16.74 -0.73 -25.96
C LYS A 131 -15.67 -0.98 -27.04
N GLY A 132 -14.48 -0.39 -26.89
CA GLY A 132 -13.38 -0.57 -27.85
C GLY A 132 -13.51 0.28 -29.12
N CYS A 133 -14.45 1.21 -29.19
CA CYS A 133 -14.65 2.08 -30.36
C CYS A 133 -13.60 3.21 -30.50
N LEU A 134 -12.57 3.24 -29.65
CA LEU A 134 -11.54 4.28 -29.66
C LEU A 134 -10.20 3.71 -30.13
N SER A 135 -9.48 4.48 -30.95
CA SER A 135 -8.07 4.23 -31.21
C SER A 135 -7.22 4.48 -29.95
N ARG A 136 -5.96 4.04 -29.97
CA ARG A 136 -4.99 4.32 -28.90
C ARG A 136 -4.92 5.82 -28.58
N ASP A 137 -4.76 6.65 -29.61
CA ASP A 137 -4.57 8.10 -29.42
C ASP A 137 -5.83 8.77 -28.88
N THR A 138 -7.00 8.41 -29.40
CA THR A 138 -8.27 8.94 -28.90
C THR A 138 -8.53 8.50 -27.46
N MET A 139 -8.16 7.26 -27.11
CA MET A 139 -8.22 6.77 -25.73
C MET A 139 -7.29 7.57 -24.81
N LEU A 140 -6.05 7.86 -25.24
CA LEU A 140 -5.11 8.68 -24.49
C LEU A 140 -5.64 10.11 -24.26
N HIS A 141 -6.21 10.75 -25.28
CA HIS A 141 -6.85 12.06 -25.13
C HIS A 141 -8.00 12.04 -24.13
N MET A 142 -8.85 11.01 -24.19
CA MET A 142 -9.95 10.84 -23.23
C MET A 142 -9.41 10.64 -21.80
N MET A 143 -8.42 9.76 -21.62
CA MET A 143 -7.80 9.51 -20.31
C MET A 143 -7.18 10.78 -19.74
N PHE A 144 -6.43 11.52 -20.56
CA PHE A 144 -5.82 12.79 -20.17
C PHE A 144 -6.87 13.81 -19.73
N LYS A 145 -7.92 14.02 -20.54
CA LYS A 145 -8.97 15.00 -20.22
C LYS A 145 -9.75 14.61 -18.95
N LEU A 146 -10.03 13.32 -18.76
CA LEU A 146 -10.68 12.84 -17.54
C LEU A 146 -9.77 12.96 -16.32
N GLY A 147 -8.46 12.76 -16.48
CA GLY A 147 -7.45 13.02 -15.45
C GLY A 147 -7.48 14.48 -14.97
N LEU A 148 -7.44 15.44 -15.91
CA LEU A 148 -7.57 16.87 -15.59
C LEU A 148 -8.89 17.22 -14.88
N CYS A 149 -9.98 16.51 -15.21
CA CYS A 149 -11.25 16.69 -14.50
C CYS A 149 -11.21 16.11 -13.08
N ALA A 150 -10.53 14.98 -12.87
CA ALA A 150 -10.39 14.35 -11.57
C ALA A 150 -9.51 15.18 -10.62
N GLU A 151 -8.43 15.77 -11.15
CA GLU A 151 -7.47 16.61 -10.42
C GLU A 151 -8.15 17.74 -9.64
N LYS A 152 -9.17 18.37 -10.23
CA LYS A 152 -9.93 19.47 -9.61
C LYS A 152 -10.61 19.11 -8.29
N ARG A 153 -10.75 17.81 -7.97
CA ARG A 153 -11.41 17.31 -6.77
C ARG A 153 -10.46 16.59 -5.82
N TRP A 154 -9.16 16.61 -6.10
CA TRP A 154 -8.18 16.00 -5.22
C TRP A 154 -8.14 16.70 -3.86
N ARG A 155 -8.00 15.88 -2.83
CA ARG A 155 -7.89 16.33 -1.45
C ARG A 155 -6.43 16.16 -1.02
N ARG A 156 -5.97 17.03 -0.12
CA ARG A 156 -4.66 16.87 0.51
C ARG A 156 -4.57 15.51 1.22
N LEU A 157 -3.34 15.00 1.31
CA LEU A 157 -3.04 13.81 2.09
C LEU A 157 -3.54 13.97 3.53
N ARG A 158 -4.07 12.90 4.13
CA ARG A 158 -4.44 12.93 5.55
C ARG A 158 -3.18 13.16 6.37
N GLY A 159 -3.23 14.09 7.33
CA GLY A 159 -2.04 14.52 8.07
C GLY A 159 -1.02 15.27 7.21
N PHE A 160 -1.49 16.08 6.25
CA PHE A 160 -0.64 16.89 5.37
C PHE A 160 0.46 17.66 6.10
N ASP A 161 0.17 18.18 7.30
CA ASP A 161 1.14 18.95 8.09
C ASP A 161 2.35 18.12 8.58
N TYR A 162 2.21 16.79 8.63
CA TYR A 162 3.30 15.85 8.94
C TYR A 162 4.20 15.57 7.74
N LEU A 163 3.80 15.98 6.53
CA LEU A 163 4.59 15.71 5.33
C LEU A 163 5.95 16.41 5.39
N ALA A 164 6.00 17.64 5.94
CA ALA A 164 7.26 18.34 6.18
C ALA A 164 8.21 17.52 7.04
N LYS A 165 7.71 16.89 8.11
CA LYS A 165 8.51 16.04 9.02
C LYS A 165 9.08 14.81 8.30
N VAL A 166 8.30 14.21 7.41
CA VAL A 166 8.75 13.08 6.58
C VAL A 166 9.82 13.54 5.58
N ILE A 167 9.66 14.72 4.96
CA ILE A 167 10.63 15.28 4.02
C ILE A 167 11.95 15.65 4.73
N THR A 168 11.89 16.17 5.95
CA THR A 168 13.08 16.52 6.75
C THR A 168 13.75 15.30 7.40
N GLY A 169 13.24 14.08 7.17
CA GLY A 169 13.87 12.85 7.64
C GLY A 169 13.60 12.48 9.11
N ILE A 170 12.57 13.06 9.75
CA ILE A 170 12.18 12.65 11.10
C ILE A 170 11.75 11.19 11.08
N LYS A 171 12.26 10.40 12.03
CA LYS A 171 11.95 8.97 12.17
C LYS A 171 10.65 8.77 12.95
N PHE A 172 9.88 7.77 12.54
CA PHE A 172 8.67 7.35 13.20
C PHE A 172 8.79 5.88 13.59
N ASN A 173 8.30 5.54 14.78
CA ASN A 173 8.10 4.16 15.23
C ASN A 173 6.63 4.00 15.61
N ASP A 174 5.95 3.02 15.01
CA ASP A 174 4.49 2.86 15.12
C ASP A 174 3.73 4.16 14.86
N GLY A 175 4.23 4.95 13.91
CA GLY A 175 3.63 6.21 13.49
C GLY A 175 3.72 7.36 14.51
N VAL A 176 4.48 7.17 15.59
CA VAL A 176 4.84 8.20 16.58
C VAL A 176 6.27 8.68 16.32
N GLU A 177 6.51 9.98 16.47
CA GLU A 177 7.84 10.57 16.30
C GLU A 177 8.81 10.03 17.34
N VAL A 178 9.96 9.55 16.88
CA VAL A 178 11.05 9.14 17.77
C VAL A 178 11.75 10.41 18.24
N GLN A 179 11.52 10.81 19.49
CA GLN A 179 12.34 11.83 20.12
C GLN A 179 13.70 11.22 20.48
N GLU A 180 14.79 11.76 19.93
CA GLU A 180 16.13 11.44 20.41
C GLU A 180 16.26 11.99 21.83
N ILE A 181 15.98 11.14 22.83
CA ILE A 181 16.38 11.44 24.20
C ILE A 181 17.91 11.34 24.19
N ASN A 182 18.58 12.50 24.12
CA ASN A 182 19.99 12.62 24.45
C ASN A 182 20.18 12.25 25.93
N GLN A 183 20.27 10.95 26.23
CA GLN A 183 20.89 10.47 27.47
C GLN A 183 22.40 10.67 27.36
N LYS A 184 22.84 11.93 27.44
CA LYS A 184 24.14 12.25 28.02
C LYS A 184 23.96 12.19 29.54
N VAL A 185 24.07 11.00 30.10
CA VAL A 185 24.33 10.86 31.53
C VAL A 185 25.83 11.10 31.69
N ALA A 186 26.15 12.23 32.33
CA ALA A 186 27.48 12.57 32.81
C ALA A 186 27.86 11.69 34.01
#